data_AF-A0A0B2VYT2-F1
#
_entry.id   AF-A0A0B2VYT2-F1
#
_cell.length_a   1.000
_cell.length_b   1.000
_cell.length_c   1.000
_cell.angle_alpha   90.00
_cell.angle_beta   90.00
_cell.angle_gamma   90.00
#
_symmetry.space_group_name_H-M   'P 1'
#
loop_
_entity.id
_entity.type
_entity.pdbx_description
1 polymer ?
#
loop_
_entity_poly.entity_id
_entity_poly.type
_entity_poly.pdbx_seq_one_letter_code
_entity_poly.pdbx_strand_id
1 'polypeptide(L)'
;MEQLIQSLSYSKLVTLNAEMEQLIQVYNESLVEQLAHRDELEYEKEMKNTFISLLLSIQNRRRQFANERKRKALKIDPSQLPQYMTASIPYDETHQHMDNNTLQALIKILKAIDDDSPSVPSMLTDYILTVLCPSASSSVISDVVN
;
A
#
# COMPACT_ATOMS: atom_id res chain seq x y z
N MET A 1 16.89 32.96 32.17
CA MET A 1 16.64 31.58 32.67
C MET A 1 17.70 31.19 33.70
N GLU A 2 18.99 31.29 33.39
CA GLU A 2 20.10 31.00 34.32
C GLU A 2 20.08 31.79 35.65
N GLN A 3 19.79 33.09 35.62
CA GLN A 3 19.70 33.92 36.84
C GLN A 3 18.54 33.53 37.77
N LEU A 4 17.45 32.97 37.21
CA LEU A 4 16.30 32.48 38.00
C LEU A 4 16.67 31.17 38.70
N ILE A 5 17.39 30.29 38.00
CA ILE A 5 17.90 29.01 38.52
C ILE A 5 18.88 29.25 39.68
N GLN A 6 19.75 30.26 39.59
CA GLN A 6 20.67 30.60 40.67
C GLN A 6 20.00 31.14 41.95
N SER A 7 18.75 31.63 41.86
CA SER A 7 18.02 32.19 43.01
C SER A 7 17.07 31.20 43.70
N LEU A 8 16.86 30.02 43.10
CA LEU A 8 15.97 28.99 43.61
C LEU A 8 16.66 28.17 44.71
N SER A 9 15.89 27.75 45.72
CA SER A 9 16.41 26.86 46.76
C SER A 9 16.68 25.46 46.19
N TYR A 10 17.60 24.72 46.82
CA TYR A 10 17.97 23.36 46.40
C TYR A 10 16.74 22.46 46.18
N SER A 11 15.78 22.49 47.11
CA SER A 11 14.54 21.72 46.98
C SER A 11 13.72 22.09 45.74
N LYS A 12 13.65 23.38 45.38
CA LYS A 12 12.94 23.82 44.16
C LYS A 12 13.69 23.43 42.89
N LEU A 13 15.03 23.44 42.90
CA LEU A 13 15.85 22.94 41.79
C LEU A 13 15.58 21.46 41.53
N VAL A 14 15.53 20.64 42.59
CA VAL A 14 15.27 19.21 42.47
C VAL A 14 13.88 18.95 41.90
N THR A 15 12.85 19.65 42.40
CA THR A 15 11.49 19.52 41.85
C THR A 15 11.44 19.94 40.38
N LEU A 16 12.02 21.09 40.02
CA LEU A 16 12.05 21.56 38.64
C LEU A 16 12.79 20.60 37.71
N ASN A 17 13.89 20.00 38.18
CA ASN A 17 14.61 19.01 37.40
C ASN A 17 13.76 17.75 37.16
N ALA A 18 13.07 17.25 38.19
CA ALA A 18 12.17 16.10 38.05
C ALA A 18 10.99 16.39 37.11
N GLU A 19 10.40 17.58 37.20
CA GLU A 19 9.34 18.03 36.27
C GLU A 19 9.85 18.10 34.82
N MET A 20 11.08 18.61 34.64
CA MET A 20 11.71 18.72 33.32
C MET A 20 12.07 17.35 32.75
N GLU A 21 12.57 16.41 33.56
CA GLU A 21 12.81 15.01 33.18
C GLU A 21 11.51 14.31 32.77
N GLN A 22 10.43 14.49 33.54
CA GLN A 22 9.11 13.94 33.20
C GLN A 22 8.58 14.54 31.89
N LEU A 23 8.72 15.85 31.70
CA LEU A 23 8.28 16.53 30.49
C LEU A 23 9.07 16.05 29.26
N ILE A 24 10.40 15.90 29.39
CA ILE A 24 11.26 15.32 28.35
C ILE A 24 10.80 13.91 28.00
N GLN A 25 10.49 13.07 28.99
CA GLN A 25 10.02 11.72 28.75
C GLN A 25 8.72 11.71 27.95
N VAL A 26 7.70 12.49 28.36
CA VAL A 26 6.41 12.57 27.65
C VAL A 26 6.59 13.08 26.21
N TYR A 27 7.44 14.08 26.01
CA TYR A 27 7.71 14.59 24.65
C TYR A 27 8.43 13.56 23.78
N ASN A 28 9.38 12.81 24.33
CA ASN A 28 10.07 11.76 23.60
C ASN A 28 9.11 10.62 23.22
N GLU A 29 8.23 10.21 24.13
CA GLU A 29 7.20 9.20 23.85
C GLU A 29 6.26 9.65 22.73
N SER A 30 5.75 10.89 22.82
CA SER A 30 4.90 11.47 21.78
C SER A 30 5.65 11.59 20.43
N LEU A 31 6.92 12.00 20.45
CA LEU A 31 7.73 12.08 19.24
C LEU A 31 7.89 10.72 18.55
N VAL A 32 8.16 9.65 19.32
CA VAL A 32 8.29 8.30 18.79
C VAL A 32 6.98 7.85 18.13
N GLU A 33 5.83 8.09 18.77
CA GLU A 33 4.52 7.76 18.20
C GLU A 33 4.25 8.53 16.90
N GLN A 34 4.55 9.83 16.87
CA GLN A 34 4.37 10.64 15.66
C GLN A 34 5.29 10.20 14.51
N LEU A 35 6.53 9.81 14.81
CA LEU A 35 7.45 9.27 13.81
C LEU A 35 6.93 7.94 13.24
N ALA A 36 6.47 7.03 14.08
CA ALA A 36 5.88 5.77 13.64
C ALA A 36 4.64 6.00 12.75
N HIS A 37 3.76 6.93 13.15
CA HIS A 37 2.58 7.29 12.36
C HIS A 37 2.95 7.89 11.00
N ARG A 38 3.96 8.76 10.96
CA ARG A 38 4.48 9.33 9.72
C ARG A 38 5.02 8.25 8.79
N ASP A 39 5.81 7.30 9.32
CA ASP A 39 6.42 6.23 8.54
C ASP A 39 5.34 5.30 7.94
N GLU A 40 4.25 5.02 8.68
CA GLU A 40 3.07 4.29 8.16
C GLU A 40 2.42 5.03 6.98
N LEU A 41 2.18 6.34 7.13
CA LEU A 41 1.61 7.17 6.06
C LEU A 41 2.53 7.25 4.83
N GLU A 42 3.84 7.31 5.04
CA GLU A 42 4.83 7.30 3.95
C GLU A 42 4.81 5.97 3.20
N TYR A 43 4.73 4.85 3.92
CA TYR A 43 4.57 3.53 3.33
C TYR A 43 3.31 3.43 2.46
N GLU A 44 2.15 3.86 2.96
CA GLU A 44 0.91 3.86 2.19
C GLU A 44 1.01 4.70 0.92
N LYS A 45 1.60 5.88 1.04
CA LYS A 45 1.80 6.81 -0.09
C LYS A 45 2.71 6.18 -1.14
N GLU A 46 3.82 5.57 -0.73
CA GLU A 46 4.76 4.94 -1.66
C GLU A 46 4.15 3.72 -2.36
N MET A 47 3.32 2.94 -1.64
CA MET A 47 2.58 1.83 -2.22
C MET A 47 1.56 2.32 -3.28
N LYS A 48 0.80 3.39 -2.98
CA LYS A 48 -0.12 4.03 -3.94
C LYS A 48 0.61 4.57 -5.17
N ASN A 49 1.76 5.24 -4.96
CA ASN A 49 2.60 5.73 -6.05
C ASN A 49 3.10 4.58 -6.93
N THR A 50 3.61 3.51 -6.32
CA THR A 50 4.07 2.31 -7.02
C THR A 50 2.96 1.71 -7.88
N PHE A 51 1.76 1.58 -7.33
CA PHE A 51 0.59 1.10 -8.08
C PHE A 51 0.27 1.99 -9.28
N ILE A 52 0.16 3.29 -9.08
CA ILE A 52 -0.17 4.26 -10.14
C ILE A 52 0.89 4.20 -11.25
N SER A 53 2.18 4.21 -10.89
CA SER A 53 3.28 4.17 -11.86
C SER A 53 3.27 2.89 -12.69
N LEU A 54 3.06 1.72 -12.07
CA LEU A 54 2.95 0.44 -12.78
C LEU A 54 1.74 0.42 -13.71
N LEU A 55 0.58 0.86 -13.22
CA LEU A 55 -0.66 0.89 -14.00
C LEU A 55 -0.50 1.78 -15.24
N LEU A 56 0.07 2.98 -15.09
CA LEU A 56 0.34 3.89 -16.20
C LEU A 56 1.36 3.31 -17.19
N SER A 57 2.40 2.64 -16.69
CA SER A 57 3.39 1.96 -17.54
C SER A 57 2.75 0.91 -18.44
N ILE A 58 1.95 0.01 -17.85
CA ILE A 58 1.25 -1.06 -18.57
C ILE A 58 0.24 -0.48 -19.56
N GLN A 59 -0.52 0.54 -19.16
CA GLN A 59 -1.47 1.22 -20.05
C GLN A 59 -0.77 1.88 -21.25
N ASN A 60 0.35 2.57 -21.02
CA ASN A 60 1.15 3.16 -22.08
C ASN A 60 1.69 2.09 -23.05
N ARG A 61 2.19 0.98 -22.51
CA ARG A 61 2.69 -0.14 -23.31
C ARG A 61 1.58 -0.78 -24.15
N ARG A 62 0.40 -1.04 -23.56
CA ARG A 62 -0.81 -1.50 -24.28
C ARG A 62 -1.18 -0.57 -25.43
N ARG A 63 -1.16 0.75 -25.20
CA ARG A 63 -1.46 1.76 -26.23
C ARG A 63 -0.44 1.75 -27.37
N GLN A 64 0.85 1.61 -27.06
CA GLN A 64 1.91 1.49 -28.06
C GLN A 64 1.70 0.25 -28.94
N PHE A 65 1.47 -0.92 -28.33
CA PHE A 65 1.18 -2.16 -29.06
C PHE A 65 -0.05 -2.03 -29.96
N ALA A 66 -1.14 -1.43 -29.47
CA ALA A 66 -2.35 -1.22 -30.26
C ALA A 66 -2.09 -0.30 -31.47
N ASN A 67 -1.27 0.74 -31.32
CA ASN A 67 -0.93 1.68 -32.39
C ASN A 67 0.00 1.05 -33.43
N GLU A 68 0.98 0.25 -33.01
CA GLU A 68 1.89 -0.46 -33.91
C GLU A 68 1.15 -1.48 -34.78
N ARG A 69 0.20 -2.22 -34.21
CA ARG A 69 -0.67 -3.15 -34.95
C ARG A 69 -1.56 -2.47 -35.99
N LYS A 70 -2.00 -1.23 -35.73
CA LYS A 70 -2.77 -0.44 -36.71
C LYS A 70 -1.91 0.09 -37.86
N ARG A 71 -0.65 0.46 -37.58
CA ARG A 71 0.31 0.98 -38.58
C ARG A 71 0.94 -0.11 -39.43
N LYS A 72 1.22 -1.26 -38.83
CA LYS A 72 1.80 -2.42 -39.48
C LYS A 72 0.71 -3.49 -39.56
N ALA A 73 0.05 -3.63 -40.72
CA ALA A 73 -0.83 -4.76 -41.04
C ALA A 73 -0.04 -6.08 -41.16
N LEU A 74 0.90 -6.31 -40.24
CA LEU A 74 1.86 -7.40 -40.27
C LEU A 74 1.34 -8.57 -39.45
N LYS A 75 1.53 -9.74 -40.03
CA LYS A 75 1.38 -11.05 -39.42
C LYS A 75 2.40 -11.18 -38.29
N ILE A 76 2.11 -10.60 -37.13
CA ILE A 76 2.89 -10.83 -35.91
C ILE A 76 2.62 -12.28 -35.50
N ASP A 77 3.70 -13.05 -35.32
CA ASP A 77 3.62 -14.41 -34.82
C ASP A 77 2.98 -14.39 -33.42
N PRO A 78 1.87 -15.11 -33.19
CA PRO A 78 1.21 -15.14 -31.88
C PRO A 78 2.14 -15.52 -30.73
N SER A 79 3.22 -16.25 -31.00
CA SER A 79 4.23 -16.66 -30.02
C SER A 79 5.14 -15.54 -29.50
N GLN A 80 5.18 -14.38 -30.19
CA GLN A 80 5.97 -13.22 -29.78
C GLN A 80 5.13 -12.13 -29.09
N LEU A 81 3.82 -12.35 -28.96
CA LEU A 81 2.94 -11.42 -28.27
C LEU A 81 3.01 -11.67 -26.77
N PRO A 82 3.23 -10.64 -25.94
CA PRO A 82 3.19 -10.81 -24.50
C PRO A 82 1.80 -11.29 -24.08
N GLN A 83 1.75 -12.51 -23.56
CA GLN A 83 0.55 -13.31 -23.35
C GLN A 83 -0.39 -12.67 -22.31
N TYR A 84 0.18 -12.01 -21.31
CA TYR A 84 -0.55 -11.44 -20.19
C TYR A 84 -0.73 -9.93 -20.30
N MET A 85 -0.12 -9.29 -21.30
CA MET A 85 -0.19 -7.84 -21.50
C MET A 85 -1.63 -7.35 -21.63
N THR A 86 -2.57 -8.16 -22.14
CA THR A 86 -3.99 -7.80 -22.27
C THR A 86 -4.88 -8.37 -21.17
N ALA A 87 -4.32 -8.99 -20.13
CA ALA A 87 -5.09 -9.57 -19.03
C ALA A 87 -5.90 -8.49 -18.29
N SER A 88 -7.17 -8.78 -18.02
CA SER A 88 -8.05 -7.91 -17.24
C SER A 88 -8.01 -8.35 -15.77
N ILE A 89 -7.83 -7.38 -14.87
CA ILE A 89 -7.96 -7.61 -13.44
C ILE A 89 -9.38 -7.19 -13.04
N PRO A 90 -10.22 -8.10 -12.51
CA PRO A 90 -11.53 -7.71 -12.03
C PRO A 90 -11.41 -6.75 -10.84
N TYR A 91 -12.32 -5.80 -10.75
CA TYR A 91 -12.35 -4.79 -9.68
C TYR A 91 -13.79 -4.58 -9.25
N ASP A 92 -14.02 -4.43 -7.94
CA ASP A 92 -15.32 -4.10 -7.39
C ASP A 92 -15.46 -2.58 -7.21
N GLU A 93 -16.32 -1.97 -8.03
CA GLU A 93 -16.58 -0.53 -7.99
C GLU A 93 -17.36 -0.08 -6.74
N THR A 94 -17.98 -1.02 -6.02
CA THR A 94 -18.73 -0.71 -4.78
C THR A 94 -17.82 -0.52 -3.57
N HIS A 95 -16.60 -1.07 -3.62
CA HIS A 95 -15.60 -0.89 -2.58
C HIS A 95 -14.96 0.50 -2.68
N GLN A 96 -15.47 1.45 -1.89
CA GLN A 96 -15.01 2.84 -1.88
C GLN A 96 -13.59 3.00 -1.34
N HIS A 97 -13.11 2.05 -0.53
CA HIS A 97 -11.76 2.05 0.04
C HIS A 97 -11.06 0.71 -0.22
N MET A 98 -9.91 0.78 -0.90
CA MET A 98 -9.00 -0.34 -1.08
C MET A 98 -8.01 -0.38 0.09
N ASP A 99 -7.96 -1.49 0.81
CA ASP A 99 -7.01 -1.67 1.90
C ASP A 99 -5.59 -1.96 1.36
N ASN A 100 -4.61 -1.84 2.25
CA ASN A 100 -3.20 -2.02 1.93
C ASN A 100 -2.89 -3.42 1.40
N ASN A 101 -3.60 -4.45 1.88
CA ASN A 101 -3.42 -5.83 1.42
C ASN A 101 -3.89 -6.01 -0.03
N THR A 102 -5.09 -5.50 -0.34
CA THR A 102 -5.64 -5.53 -1.71
C THR A 102 -4.74 -4.77 -2.66
N LEU A 103 -4.29 -3.57 -2.29
CA LEU A 103 -3.40 -2.77 -3.11
C LEU A 103 -2.06 -3.50 -3.37
N GLN A 104 -1.50 -4.16 -2.35
CA GLN A 104 -0.28 -4.94 -2.51
C GLN A 104 -0.47 -6.15 -3.44
N ALA A 105 -1.60 -6.86 -3.34
CA ALA A 105 -1.94 -7.96 -4.24
C ALA A 105 -2.04 -7.48 -5.69
N LEU A 106 -2.71 -6.35 -5.93
CA LEU A 106 -2.80 -5.73 -7.24
C LEU A 106 -1.44 -5.30 -7.79
N ILE A 107 -0.57 -4.69 -6.97
CA ILE A 107 0.81 -4.36 -7.38
C ILE A 107 1.56 -5.61 -7.83
N LYS A 108 1.45 -6.72 -7.10
CA LYS A 108 2.10 -7.99 -7.47
C LYS A 108 1.58 -8.52 -8.80
N ILE A 109 0.26 -8.47 -9.04
CA ILE A 109 -0.35 -8.87 -10.31
C ILE A 109 0.12 -7.96 -11.45
N LEU A 110 0.14 -6.64 -11.24
CA LEU A 110 0.61 -5.68 -12.25
C LEU A 110 2.08 -5.93 -12.62
N LYS A 111 2.96 -6.16 -11.64
CA LYS A 111 4.36 -6.55 -11.92
C LYS A 111 4.44 -7.83 -12.73
N ALA A 112 3.70 -8.86 -12.33
CA ALA A 112 3.66 -10.13 -13.06
C ALA A 112 3.15 -9.96 -14.50
N ILE A 113 2.19 -9.07 -14.75
CA ILE A 113 1.72 -8.72 -16.10
C ILE A 113 2.81 -7.97 -16.89
N ASP A 114 3.50 -7.02 -16.25
CA ASP A 114 4.54 -6.23 -16.91
C ASP A 114 5.75 -7.10 -17.32
N ASP A 115 6.05 -8.12 -16.52
CA ASP A 115 7.11 -9.10 -16.72
C ASP A 115 6.69 -10.31 -17.61
N ASP A 116 5.44 -10.33 -18.09
CA ASP A 116 4.83 -11.45 -18.83
C ASP A 116 4.96 -12.82 -18.13
N SER A 117 4.81 -12.81 -16.80
CA SER A 117 5.01 -13.98 -15.95
C SER A 117 3.88 -15.02 -16.09
N PRO A 118 4.21 -16.33 -16.18
CA PRO A 118 3.21 -17.40 -16.20
C PRO A 118 2.45 -17.56 -14.87
N SER A 119 2.86 -16.84 -13.81
CA SER A 119 2.15 -16.82 -12.52
C SER A 119 0.85 -16.02 -12.54
N VAL A 120 0.63 -15.16 -13.55
CA VAL A 120 -0.53 -14.25 -13.63
C VAL A 120 -1.87 -14.97 -13.41
N PRO A 121 -2.17 -16.13 -14.05
CA PRO A 121 -3.44 -16.83 -13.84
C PRO A 121 -3.64 -17.31 -12.40
N SER A 122 -2.58 -17.82 -11.76
CA SER A 122 -2.63 -18.25 -10.36
C SER A 122 -2.87 -17.07 -9.43
N MET A 123 -2.19 -15.93 -9.66
CA MET A 123 -2.32 -14.74 -8.83
C MET A 123 -3.69 -14.07 -8.99
N LEU A 124 -4.24 -14.08 -10.20
CA LEU A 124 -5.62 -13.63 -10.45
C LEU A 124 -6.62 -14.54 -9.75
N THR A 125 -6.41 -15.86 -9.79
CA THR A 125 -7.28 -16.84 -9.12
C THR A 125 -7.28 -16.61 -7.61
N ASP A 126 -6.10 -16.49 -7.00
CA ASP A 126 -5.95 -16.21 -5.57
C ASP A 126 -6.66 -14.90 -5.21
N TYR A 127 -6.37 -13.81 -5.92
CA TYR A 127 -7.02 -12.51 -5.71
C TYR A 127 -8.54 -12.58 -5.80
N ILE A 128 -9.10 -13.27 -6.80
CA ILE A 128 -10.54 -13.42 -6.94
C ILE A 128 -11.11 -14.17 -5.73
N LEU A 129 -10.47 -15.26 -5.29
CA LEU A 129 -10.96 -16.11 -4.21
C LEU A 129 -10.75 -15.53 -2.80
N THR A 130 -9.78 -14.62 -2.62
CA THR A 130 -9.45 -14.05 -1.31
C THR A 130 -10.01 -12.64 -1.12
N VAL A 131 -10.05 -11.82 -2.18
CA VAL A 131 -10.47 -10.42 -2.11
C VAL A 131 -11.90 -10.23 -2.62
N LEU A 132 -12.21 -10.71 -3.83
CA LEU A 132 -13.52 -10.42 -4.45
C LEU A 132 -14.62 -11.39 -4.03
N CYS A 133 -14.26 -12.64 -3.82
CA CYS A 133 -15.16 -13.70 -3.41
C CYS A 133 -14.55 -14.42 -2.21
N PRO A 134 -14.38 -13.75 -1.04
CA PRO A 134 -13.85 -14.39 0.14
C PRO A 134 -14.71 -15.61 0.43
N SER A 135 -14.17 -16.80 0.17
CA SER A 135 -14.93 -18.03 0.39
C SER A 135 -15.32 -18.08 1.86
N ALA A 136 -16.61 -18.31 2.10
CA ALA A 136 -17.28 -18.21 3.39
C ALA A 136 -16.87 -19.32 4.40
N SER A 137 -15.57 -19.62 4.54
CA SER A 137 -15.07 -20.45 5.62
C SER A 137 -14.84 -19.67 6.93
N SER A 138 -15.25 -18.39 7.01
CA SER A 138 -15.19 -17.61 8.25
C SER A 138 -16.41 -16.72 8.55
N SER A 139 -17.49 -16.78 7.75
CA SER A 139 -18.70 -15.94 7.93
C SER A 139 -19.98 -16.73 8.23
N VAL A 140 -19.86 -18.00 8.61
CA VAL A 140 -20.92 -18.70 9.36
C VAL A 140 -20.58 -18.64 10.85
N ILE A 141 -21.54 -18.21 11.68
CA ILE A 141 -21.56 -18.09 13.17
C ILE A 141 -21.66 -16.65 13.74
N SER A 142 -22.35 -15.70 13.07
CA SER A 142 -22.83 -14.49 13.80
C SER A 142 -24.33 -14.20 13.72
N ASP A 143 -25.10 -14.88 12.85
CA ASP A 143 -26.55 -14.59 12.71
C ASP A 143 -27.48 -15.66 13.29
N VAL A 144 -27.05 -16.32 14.36
CA VAL A 144 -27.98 -17.03 15.28
C VAL A 144 -27.54 -16.72 16.70
N VAL A 145 -28.03 -15.61 17.25
CA VAL A 145 -28.50 -15.37 18.63
C VAL A 145 -28.53 -13.84 18.83
N ASN A 146 -29.69 -13.23 18.54
CA ASN A 146 -30.36 -12.24 19.39
C ASN A 146 -31.75 -11.95 18.85
#